data_AF-A0A2Y9A6B5-F1
#
_entry.id   AF-A0A2Y9A6B5-F1
#
_cell.length_a   1.000
_cell.length_b   1.000
_cell.length_c   1.000
_cell.angle_alpha   90.00
_cell.angle_beta   90.00
_cell.angle_gamma   90.00
#
_symmetry.space_group_name_H-M   'P 1'
#
loop_
_entity.id
_entity.type
_entity.pdbx_description
1 polymer ?
#
loop_
_entity_poly.entity_id
_entity_poly.type
_entity_poly.pdbx_seq_one_letter_code
_entity_poly.pdbx_strand_id
1 'polypeptide(L)'
;MSEDQPVFPVVMRGYDRAQVDQRMHALETALAGARQQVAALDERTMRLSGELSQAQRELRERAQPTYAGLGARIEQLLRSAEEQSSGVVDRARAQAAEAVAAAEQRAAELTERAESEAASRLAAARRQAQETLEDAQRQAGSALEVAQRSAEEIVSSAEREAARVQETVRDEEQHRRADLDRELALTRATAEREVLELRTAAEAEATRLRSEATVLHQEAHNALEQARAEAEQVRHRAELEAATLREETERAAAAAHAEARAATTALAEETERRAADAEARLAESLGRTESVLADADAAAARRVEQAREEAEQVLAEARAESERLLREAAEAAQRERDTLAEEIADLSRQREDITTYLNELRGVLATRTPAASAQPQEPSDGAAADLAAARADVAAAGLAAAQADVVAAGHDDAGAPDATDVTAAEGEVHVGTTPQDVVEDEDAAAAEPDELAGDDEETTGTDPGSAAADEAAAHAGPAPGATDEPRTEVMDAVSGETAVMPAVEDERR
;
A
#
# COMPACT_ATOMS: atom_id res chain seq x y z
N MET A 1 150.97 120.77 -104.79
CA MET A 1 152.24 120.02 -104.71
C MET A 1 151.99 118.69 -105.38
N SER A 2 152.56 118.58 -106.58
CA SER A 2 152.36 117.53 -107.56
C SER A 2 152.95 116.20 -107.10
N GLU A 3 152.41 115.10 -107.60
CA GLU A 3 153.29 114.08 -108.19
C GLU A 3 152.57 113.42 -109.37
N ASP A 4 153.18 113.64 -110.54
CA ASP A 4 152.85 113.11 -111.85
C ASP A 4 153.06 111.58 -111.85
N GLN A 5 152.00 110.82 -111.63
CA GLN A 5 151.95 109.43 -112.05
C GLN A 5 151.49 109.42 -113.52
N PRO A 6 152.20 108.77 -114.46
CA PRO A 6 151.79 108.76 -115.85
C PRO A 6 150.39 108.16 -115.97
N VAL A 7 149.40 109.01 -116.30
CA VAL A 7 147.97 108.68 -116.26
C VAL A 7 147.62 107.56 -117.24
N PHE A 8 148.44 107.37 -118.28
CA PHE A 8 148.26 106.33 -119.29
C PHE A 8 149.62 105.76 -119.73
N PRO A 9 149.85 104.44 -119.65
CA PRO A 9 151.07 103.81 -120.17
C PRO A 9 151.08 103.78 -121.71
N VAL A 10 152.25 104.00 -122.31
CA VAL A 10 152.45 104.08 -123.77
C VAL A 10 153.04 102.76 -124.28
N VAL A 11 152.31 102.06 -125.15
CA VAL A 11 152.83 100.90 -125.91
C VAL A 11 153.50 101.44 -127.18
N MET A 12 154.39 100.67 -127.83
CA MET A 12 155.31 101.01 -128.95
C MET A 12 154.78 101.86 -130.13
N ARG A 13 153.52 102.33 -130.12
CA ARG A 13 153.00 103.41 -130.96
C ARG A 13 151.70 104.10 -130.44
N GLY A 14 151.46 104.21 -129.12
CA GLY A 14 150.33 104.99 -128.58
C GLY A 14 149.86 104.61 -127.17
N TYR A 15 148.90 105.38 -126.64
CA TYR A 15 148.25 105.13 -125.34
C TYR A 15 147.24 103.99 -125.40
N ASP A 16 147.13 103.23 -124.31
CA ASP A 16 146.16 102.13 -124.16
C ASP A 16 144.72 102.66 -124.10
N ARG A 17 143.95 102.40 -125.14
CA ARG A 17 142.57 102.86 -125.32
C ARG A 17 141.64 102.38 -124.20
N ALA A 18 141.85 101.18 -123.67
CA ALA A 18 140.99 100.61 -122.63
C ALA A 18 141.07 101.40 -121.31
N GLN A 19 142.25 101.90 -120.93
CA GLN A 19 142.41 102.71 -119.71
C GLN A 19 141.84 104.13 -119.86
N VAL A 20 141.95 104.73 -121.05
CA VAL A 20 141.38 106.06 -121.32
C VAL A 20 139.86 106.01 -121.24
N ASP A 21 139.24 104.98 -121.83
CA ASP A 21 137.79 104.78 -121.76
C ASP A 21 137.33 104.59 -120.31
N GLN A 22 138.06 103.82 -119.50
CA GLN A 22 137.75 103.61 -118.09
C GLN A 22 137.86 104.91 -117.27
N ARG A 23 138.85 105.77 -117.57
CA ARG A 23 139.03 107.07 -116.89
C ARG A 23 137.98 108.09 -117.32
N MET A 24 137.62 108.11 -118.60
CA MET A 24 136.51 108.92 -119.12
C MET A 24 135.21 108.55 -118.44
N HIS A 25 134.92 107.25 -118.31
CA HIS A 25 133.71 106.79 -117.64
C HIS A 25 133.67 107.14 -116.14
N ALA A 26 134.83 107.09 -115.46
CA ALA A 26 134.94 107.56 -114.07
C ALA A 26 134.67 109.07 -113.92
N LEU A 27 135.14 109.89 -114.87
CA LEU A 27 134.88 111.34 -114.88
C LEU A 27 133.42 111.66 -115.21
N GLU A 28 132.81 110.95 -116.16
CA GLU A 28 131.38 111.08 -116.46
C GLU A 28 130.52 110.74 -115.24
N THR A 29 130.88 109.67 -114.52
CA THR A 29 130.21 109.27 -113.27
C THR A 29 130.36 110.33 -112.19
N ALA A 30 131.55 110.91 -112.03
CA ALA A 30 131.79 111.99 -111.07
C ALA A 30 131.01 113.27 -111.41
N LEU A 31 130.92 113.63 -112.70
CA LEU A 31 130.14 114.77 -113.17
C LEU A 31 128.64 114.57 -112.93
N ALA A 32 128.13 113.36 -113.19
CA ALA A 32 126.74 113.00 -112.89
C ALA A 32 126.44 113.12 -111.38
N GLY A 33 127.36 112.63 -110.53
CA GLY A 33 127.26 112.77 -109.08
C GLY A 33 127.24 114.22 -108.60
N ALA A 34 128.12 115.07 -109.15
CA ALA A 34 128.15 116.50 -108.82
C ALA A 34 126.85 117.22 -109.21
N ARG A 35 126.28 116.91 -110.39
CA ARG A 35 125.00 117.48 -110.84
C ARG A 35 123.83 117.09 -109.93
N GLN A 36 123.80 115.84 -109.46
CA GLN A 36 122.78 115.40 -108.49
C GLN A 36 122.89 116.16 -107.15
N GLN A 37 124.10 116.43 -106.67
CA GLN A 37 124.29 117.20 -105.43
C GLN A 37 123.80 118.64 -105.55
N VAL A 38 124.03 119.31 -106.69
CA VAL A 38 123.52 120.67 -106.91
C VAL A 38 121.98 120.69 -106.90
N ALA A 39 121.33 119.74 -107.58
CA ALA A 39 119.87 119.64 -107.59
C ALA A 39 119.29 119.43 -106.17
N ALA A 40 119.92 118.59 -105.34
CA ALA A 40 119.49 118.35 -103.96
C ALA A 40 119.63 119.61 -103.06
N LEU A 41 120.65 120.43 -103.30
CA LEU A 41 120.84 121.68 -102.58
C LEU A 41 119.82 122.75 -102.99
N ASP A 42 119.46 122.81 -104.27
CA ASP A 42 118.43 123.73 -104.76
C ASP A 42 117.05 123.41 -104.18
N GLU A 43 116.64 122.13 -104.12
CA GLU A 43 115.39 121.71 -103.47
C GLU A 43 115.34 122.08 -101.98
N ARG A 44 116.48 121.95 -101.28
CA ARG A 44 116.57 122.30 -99.87
C ARG A 44 116.46 123.81 -99.67
N THR A 45 117.04 124.59 -100.58
CA THR A 45 116.94 126.06 -100.57
C THR A 45 115.51 126.52 -100.81
N MET A 46 114.78 125.90 -101.73
CA MET A 46 113.36 126.19 -101.96
C MET A 46 112.49 125.87 -100.74
N ARG A 47 112.66 124.69 -100.10
CA ARG A 47 111.94 124.34 -98.86
C ARG A 47 112.16 125.36 -97.75
N LEU A 48 113.42 125.71 -97.49
CA LEU A 48 113.76 126.69 -96.44
C LEU A 48 113.20 128.09 -96.76
N SER A 49 113.18 128.50 -98.03
CA SER A 49 112.55 129.77 -98.42
C SER A 49 111.03 129.77 -98.21
N GLY A 50 110.37 128.63 -98.44
CA GLY A 50 108.95 128.42 -98.19
C GLY A 50 108.62 128.53 -96.71
N GLU A 51 109.34 127.79 -95.85
CA GLU A 51 109.20 127.84 -94.40
C GLU A 51 109.44 129.27 -93.85
N LEU A 52 110.46 129.98 -94.38
CA LEU A 52 110.76 131.35 -93.98
C LEU A 52 109.64 132.33 -94.38
N SER A 53 108.98 132.13 -95.52
CA SER A 53 107.83 132.93 -95.95
C SER A 53 106.58 132.69 -95.08
N GLN A 54 106.36 131.44 -94.65
CA GLN A 54 105.23 131.04 -93.81
C GLN A 54 105.40 131.58 -92.39
N ALA A 55 106.61 131.43 -91.82
CA ALA A 55 106.98 132.04 -90.54
C ALA A 55 106.86 133.58 -90.58
N GLN A 56 107.24 134.23 -91.69
CA GLN A 56 107.04 135.67 -91.86
C GLN A 56 105.56 136.08 -91.91
N ARG A 57 104.66 135.25 -92.47
CA ARG A 57 103.20 135.51 -92.42
C ARG A 57 102.66 135.43 -91.00
N GLU A 58 103.00 134.38 -90.26
CA GLU A 58 102.61 134.22 -88.85
C GLU A 58 103.11 135.39 -87.98
N LEU A 59 104.31 135.91 -88.26
CA LEU A 59 104.85 137.10 -87.60
C LEU A 59 104.11 138.39 -87.96
N ARG A 60 103.69 138.57 -89.23
CA ARG A 60 102.90 139.74 -89.65
C ARG A 60 101.50 139.74 -89.03
N GLU A 61 100.85 138.60 -88.95
CA GLU A 61 99.54 138.44 -88.29
C GLU A 61 99.61 138.78 -86.79
N ARG A 62 100.75 138.47 -86.14
CA ARG A 62 101.02 138.90 -84.75
C ARG A 62 101.31 140.40 -84.63
N ALA A 63 101.86 141.03 -85.66
CA ALA A 63 102.28 142.43 -85.63
C ALA A 63 101.15 143.44 -85.93
N GLN A 64 100.07 143.05 -86.63
CA GLN A 64 98.92 143.93 -86.92
C GLN A 64 97.56 143.20 -86.79
N PRO A 65 96.86 143.33 -85.64
CA PRO A 65 95.54 142.73 -85.45
C PRO A 65 94.45 143.54 -86.18
N THR A 66 93.69 142.92 -87.09
CA THR A 66 92.48 143.49 -87.70
C THR A 66 91.20 142.79 -87.25
N TYR A 67 90.09 143.53 -87.18
CA TYR A 67 88.78 143.12 -86.61
C TYR A 67 88.21 141.78 -87.13
N ALA A 68 88.54 141.37 -88.36
CA ALA A 68 88.13 140.08 -88.92
C ALA A 68 88.70 138.87 -88.14
N GLY A 69 89.86 139.01 -87.50
CA GLY A 69 90.48 137.95 -86.69
C GLY A 69 89.80 137.72 -85.33
N LEU A 70 89.00 138.68 -84.84
CA LEU A 70 88.30 138.56 -83.56
C LEU A 70 87.09 137.60 -83.66
N GLY A 71 86.36 137.61 -84.78
CA GLY A 71 85.23 136.71 -85.03
C GLY A 71 85.65 135.25 -85.18
N ALA A 72 86.72 134.99 -85.94
CA ALA A 72 87.31 133.66 -86.06
C ALA A 72 87.79 133.10 -84.71
N ARG A 73 88.33 133.96 -83.82
CA ARG A 73 88.74 133.56 -82.48
C ARG A 73 87.57 133.28 -81.54
N ILE A 74 86.46 134.02 -81.64
CA ILE A 74 85.24 133.75 -80.85
C ILE A 74 84.57 132.46 -81.32
N GLU A 75 84.48 132.23 -82.64
CA GLU A 75 83.99 130.97 -83.19
C GLU A 75 84.85 129.78 -82.74
N GLN A 76 86.18 129.94 -82.74
CA GLN A 76 87.09 128.91 -82.24
C GLN A 76 86.97 128.70 -80.73
N LEU A 77 86.69 129.75 -79.94
CA LEU A 77 86.45 129.61 -78.51
C LEU A 77 85.10 128.92 -78.23
N LEU A 78 84.03 129.25 -78.95
CA LEU A 78 82.74 128.58 -78.84
C LEU A 78 82.80 127.13 -79.31
N ARG A 79 83.50 126.84 -80.42
CA ARG A 79 83.76 125.47 -80.89
C ARG A 79 84.58 124.69 -79.86
N SER A 80 85.61 125.31 -79.28
CA SER A 80 86.40 124.66 -78.21
C SER A 80 85.57 124.45 -76.93
N ALA A 81 84.67 125.37 -76.60
CA ALA A 81 83.80 125.26 -75.44
C ALA A 81 82.71 124.20 -75.66
N GLU A 82 82.19 124.04 -76.88
CA GLU A 82 81.25 122.99 -77.28
C GLU A 82 81.92 121.60 -77.32
N GLU A 83 83.13 121.51 -77.87
CA GLU A 83 83.97 120.30 -77.81
C GLU A 83 84.35 119.94 -76.36
N GLN A 84 84.68 120.94 -75.54
CA GLN A 84 84.94 120.73 -74.10
C GLN A 84 83.66 120.31 -73.35
N SER A 85 82.51 120.90 -73.67
CA SER A 85 81.24 120.57 -73.01
C SER A 85 80.75 119.19 -73.41
N SER A 86 80.78 118.84 -74.70
CA SER A 86 80.49 117.49 -75.19
C SER A 86 81.46 116.47 -74.58
N GLY A 87 82.76 116.79 -74.51
CA GLY A 87 83.74 115.94 -73.84
C GLY A 87 83.53 115.80 -72.32
N VAL A 88 82.93 116.78 -71.63
CA VAL A 88 82.51 116.63 -70.23
C VAL A 88 81.27 115.74 -70.14
N VAL A 89 80.27 115.94 -71.01
CA VAL A 89 79.05 115.13 -71.05
C VAL A 89 79.35 113.67 -71.36
N ASP A 90 80.22 113.40 -72.33
CA ASP A 90 80.60 112.03 -72.70
C ASP A 90 81.40 111.35 -71.59
N ARG A 91 82.30 112.08 -70.91
CA ARG A 91 82.97 111.58 -69.70
C ARG A 91 81.98 111.31 -68.56
N ALA A 92 81.02 112.21 -68.33
CA ALA A 92 79.99 112.02 -67.31
C ALA A 92 79.08 110.83 -67.64
N ARG A 93 78.72 110.64 -68.92
CA ARG A 93 77.96 109.47 -69.39
C ARG A 93 78.74 108.17 -69.24
N ALA A 94 80.03 108.17 -69.59
CA ALA A 94 80.92 107.02 -69.39
C ALA A 94 81.05 106.67 -67.91
N GLN A 95 81.30 107.67 -67.04
CA GLN A 95 81.35 107.48 -65.59
C GLN A 95 80.01 106.99 -65.01
N ALA A 96 78.87 107.49 -65.51
CA ALA A 96 77.56 107.02 -65.10
C ALA A 96 77.34 105.56 -65.55
N ALA A 97 77.71 105.20 -66.77
CA ALA A 97 77.62 103.83 -67.28
C ALA A 97 78.52 102.87 -66.48
N GLU A 98 79.75 103.28 -66.15
CA GLU A 98 80.65 102.53 -65.26
C GLU A 98 80.05 102.38 -63.85
N ALA A 99 79.46 103.43 -63.29
CA ALA A 99 78.82 103.36 -61.98
C ALA A 99 77.60 102.44 -61.97
N VAL A 100 76.78 102.45 -63.03
CA VAL A 100 75.65 101.53 -63.20
C VAL A 100 76.13 100.10 -63.35
N ALA A 101 77.11 99.83 -64.23
CA ALA A 101 77.67 98.50 -64.41
C ALA A 101 78.29 97.96 -63.10
N ALA A 102 79.00 98.81 -62.35
CA ALA A 102 79.53 98.44 -61.03
C ALA A 102 78.42 98.19 -60.00
N ALA A 103 77.32 98.96 -60.03
CA ALA A 103 76.17 98.74 -59.16
C ALA A 103 75.44 97.44 -59.50
N GLU A 104 75.26 97.13 -60.78
CA GLU A 104 74.65 95.88 -61.27
C GLU A 104 75.52 94.67 -60.88
N GLN A 105 76.85 94.75 -61.05
CA GLN A 105 77.77 93.70 -60.59
C GLN A 105 77.68 93.48 -59.07
N ARG A 106 77.68 94.56 -58.29
CA ARG A 106 77.52 94.46 -56.82
C ARG A 106 76.17 93.87 -56.42
N ALA A 107 75.09 94.20 -57.14
CA ALA A 107 73.77 93.64 -56.91
C ALA A 107 73.72 92.14 -57.27
N ALA A 108 74.35 91.73 -58.37
CA ALA A 108 74.49 90.33 -58.77
C ALA A 108 75.30 89.52 -57.73
N GLU A 109 76.43 90.05 -57.26
CA GLU A 109 77.20 89.42 -56.18
C GLU A 109 76.41 89.30 -54.87
N LEU A 110 75.65 90.34 -54.51
CA LEU A 110 74.84 90.33 -53.29
C LEU A 110 73.69 89.33 -53.38
N THR A 111 73.06 89.20 -54.56
CA THR A 111 72.01 88.21 -54.79
C THR A 111 72.56 86.79 -54.77
N GLU A 112 73.68 86.52 -55.44
CA GLU A 112 74.34 85.20 -55.39
C GLU A 112 74.76 84.81 -53.96
N ARG A 113 75.31 85.76 -53.19
CA ARG A 113 75.62 85.55 -51.76
C ARG A 113 74.35 85.27 -50.95
N ALA A 114 73.29 86.04 -51.15
CA ALA A 114 72.03 85.82 -50.43
C ALA A 114 71.37 84.48 -50.77
N GLU A 115 71.41 84.07 -52.04
CA GLU A 115 70.87 82.78 -52.51
C GLU A 115 71.68 81.61 -51.96
N SER A 116 73.02 81.68 -51.99
CA SER A 116 73.88 80.65 -51.42
C SER A 116 73.73 80.54 -49.89
N GLU A 117 73.61 81.68 -49.19
CA GLU A 117 73.29 81.68 -47.76
C GLU A 117 71.91 81.07 -47.49
N ALA A 118 70.87 81.45 -48.23
CA ALA A 118 69.53 80.90 -48.08
C ALA A 118 69.50 79.39 -48.34
N ALA A 119 70.17 78.92 -49.40
CA ALA A 119 70.31 77.50 -49.71
C ALA A 119 71.04 76.75 -48.60
N SER A 120 72.11 77.33 -48.03
CA SER A 120 72.85 76.74 -46.91
C SER A 120 71.99 76.61 -45.65
N ARG A 121 71.20 77.65 -45.32
CA ARG A 121 70.28 77.65 -44.17
C ARG A 121 69.15 76.64 -44.35
N LEU A 122 68.56 76.55 -45.55
CA LEU A 122 67.54 75.55 -45.87
C LEU A 122 68.09 74.12 -45.79
N ALA A 123 69.30 73.88 -46.29
CA ALA A 123 69.95 72.58 -46.20
C ALA A 123 70.25 72.20 -44.72
N ALA A 124 70.71 73.16 -43.91
CA ALA A 124 70.93 72.95 -42.48
C ALA A 124 69.62 72.66 -41.74
N ALA A 125 68.56 73.45 -41.97
CA ALA A 125 67.25 73.25 -41.36
C ALA A 125 66.63 71.90 -41.74
N ARG A 126 66.78 71.45 -42.99
CA ARG A 126 66.32 70.13 -43.44
C ARG A 126 67.07 68.99 -42.76
N ARG A 127 68.39 69.08 -42.62
CA ARG A 127 69.19 68.09 -41.87
C ARG A 127 68.77 68.01 -40.42
N GLN A 128 68.65 69.16 -39.75
CA GLN A 128 68.19 69.21 -38.36
C GLN A 128 66.79 68.62 -38.19
N ALA A 129 65.85 68.94 -39.09
CA ALA A 129 64.51 68.34 -39.06
C ALA A 129 64.57 66.82 -39.23
N GLN A 130 65.38 66.32 -40.17
CA GLN A 130 65.56 64.89 -40.38
C GLN A 130 66.18 64.20 -39.15
N GLU A 131 67.22 64.79 -38.55
CA GLU A 131 67.83 64.28 -37.31
C GLU A 131 66.78 64.20 -36.18
N THR A 132 65.98 65.25 -35.98
CA THR A 132 64.92 65.24 -34.95
C THR A 132 63.83 64.19 -35.22
N LEU A 133 63.49 63.96 -36.49
CA LEU A 133 62.52 62.92 -36.88
C LEU A 133 63.09 61.52 -36.62
N GLU A 134 64.35 61.29 -36.98
CA GLU A 134 65.02 60.01 -36.75
C GLU A 134 65.21 59.74 -35.25
N ASP A 135 65.53 60.76 -34.45
CA ASP A 135 65.59 60.67 -32.99
C ASP A 135 64.21 60.34 -32.38
N ALA A 136 63.17 61.06 -32.79
CA ALA A 136 61.81 60.80 -32.32
C ALA A 136 61.33 59.39 -32.71
N GLN A 137 61.66 58.92 -33.91
CA GLN A 137 61.35 57.56 -34.36
C GLN A 137 62.09 56.50 -33.53
N ARG A 138 63.37 56.70 -33.23
CA ARG A 138 64.13 55.80 -32.33
C ARG A 138 63.55 55.77 -30.93
N GLN A 139 63.19 56.93 -30.38
CA GLN A 139 62.57 57.03 -29.05
C GLN A 139 61.20 56.34 -29.02
N ALA A 140 60.35 56.57 -30.03
CA ALA A 140 59.06 55.90 -30.12
C ALA A 140 59.21 54.37 -30.27
N GLY A 141 60.13 53.91 -31.13
CA GLY A 141 60.42 52.48 -31.30
C GLY A 141 60.87 51.82 -30.00
N SER A 142 61.84 52.41 -29.30
CA SER A 142 62.31 51.88 -28.01
C SER A 142 61.24 51.92 -26.91
N ALA A 143 60.40 52.96 -26.87
CA ALA A 143 59.27 53.01 -25.93
C ALA A 143 58.24 51.91 -26.20
N LEU A 144 57.94 51.64 -27.48
CA LEU A 144 57.06 50.53 -27.86
C LEU A 144 57.64 49.16 -27.50
N GLU A 145 58.93 48.93 -27.77
CA GLU A 145 59.62 47.68 -27.38
C GLU A 145 59.65 47.47 -25.86
N VAL A 146 59.80 48.55 -25.08
CA VAL A 146 59.71 48.48 -23.60
C VAL A 146 58.29 48.15 -23.18
N ALA A 147 57.28 48.85 -23.73
CA ALA A 147 55.88 48.61 -23.40
C ALA A 147 55.44 47.18 -23.76
N GLN A 148 55.88 46.65 -24.90
CA GLN A 148 55.61 45.28 -25.33
C GLN A 148 56.22 44.25 -24.39
N ARG A 149 57.51 44.40 -24.05
CA ARG A 149 58.17 43.51 -23.08
C ARG A 149 57.51 43.55 -21.71
N SER A 150 57.17 44.73 -21.20
CA SER A 150 56.45 44.85 -19.93
C SER A 150 55.06 44.22 -19.99
N ALA A 151 54.33 44.34 -21.11
CA ALA A 151 53.05 43.67 -21.28
C ALA A 151 53.19 42.15 -21.30
N GLU A 152 54.18 41.61 -22.03
CA GLU A 152 54.49 40.18 -22.05
C GLU A 152 54.88 39.65 -20.67
N GLU A 153 55.69 40.40 -19.91
CA GLU A 153 56.06 40.05 -18.54
C GLU A 153 54.84 40.01 -17.60
N ILE A 154 53.94 40.99 -17.69
CA ILE A 154 52.71 41.04 -16.90
C ILE A 154 51.79 39.87 -17.25
N VAL A 155 51.55 39.63 -18.54
CA VAL A 155 50.72 38.51 -19.02
C VAL A 155 51.31 37.19 -18.56
N SER A 156 52.61 36.98 -18.76
CA SER A 156 53.30 35.76 -18.33
C SER A 156 53.28 35.57 -16.81
N SER A 157 53.34 36.66 -16.04
CA SER A 157 53.19 36.60 -14.58
C SER A 157 51.77 36.23 -14.18
N ALA A 158 50.76 36.86 -14.79
CA ALA A 158 49.35 36.59 -14.53
C ALA A 158 48.98 35.14 -14.90
N GLU A 159 49.50 34.62 -16.02
CA GLU A 159 49.30 33.22 -16.42
C GLU A 159 49.90 32.24 -15.42
N ARG A 160 51.11 32.51 -14.91
CA ARG A 160 51.73 31.67 -13.86
C ARG A 160 50.95 31.72 -12.56
N GLU A 161 50.44 32.89 -12.18
CA GLU A 161 49.62 33.04 -10.98
C GLU A 161 48.28 32.34 -11.12
N ALA A 162 47.60 32.50 -12.26
CA ALA A 162 46.38 31.78 -12.59
C ALA A 162 46.58 30.26 -12.56
N ALA A 163 47.69 29.76 -13.13
CA ALA A 163 48.04 28.34 -13.08
C ALA A 163 48.25 27.84 -11.64
N ARG A 164 48.94 28.62 -10.78
CA ARG A 164 49.11 28.30 -9.35
C ARG A 164 47.77 28.27 -8.62
N VAL A 165 46.91 29.27 -8.83
CA VAL A 165 45.58 29.32 -8.21
C VAL A 165 44.74 28.12 -8.65
N GLN A 166 44.76 27.76 -9.93
CA GLN A 166 44.06 26.59 -10.44
C GLN A 166 44.59 25.28 -9.83
N GLU A 167 45.91 25.14 -9.67
CA GLU A 167 46.52 23.98 -9.01
C GLU A 167 46.08 23.89 -7.55
N THR A 168 46.16 24.99 -6.79
CA THR A 168 45.69 25.01 -5.39
C THR A 168 44.22 24.67 -5.25
N VAL A 169 43.36 25.19 -6.15
CA VAL A 169 41.92 24.89 -6.13
C VAL A 169 41.68 23.41 -6.44
N ARG A 170 42.39 22.84 -7.41
CA ARG A 170 42.29 21.40 -7.74
C ARG A 170 42.72 20.53 -6.56
N ASP A 171 43.80 20.88 -5.88
CA ASP A 171 44.29 20.14 -4.72
C ASP A 171 43.29 20.23 -3.56
N GLU A 172 42.73 21.42 -3.30
CA GLU A 172 41.67 21.60 -2.29
C GLU A 172 40.41 20.80 -2.64
N GLU A 173 39.99 20.78 -3.90
CA GLU A 173 38.85 19.97 -4.36
C GLU A 173 39.11 18.48 -4.17
N GLN A 174 40.30 17.98 -4.52
CA GLN A 174 40.67 16.60 -4.30
C GLN A 174 40.72 16.24 -2.82
N HIS A 175 41.23 17.13 -1.98
CA HIS A 175 41.25 16.95 -0.53
C HIS A 175 39.82 16.88 0.04
N ARG A 176 38.96 17.84 -0.31
CA ARG A 176 37.54 17.85 0.10
C ARG A 176 36.79 16.61 -0.38
N ARG A 177 37.01 16.17 -1.61
CA ARG A 177 36.43 14.92 -2.13
C ARG A 177 36.88 13.70 -1.33
N ALA A 178 38.18 13.59 -1.05
CA ALA A 178 38.71 12.49 -0.26
C ALA A 178 38.18 12.49 1.18
N ASP A 179 37.98 13.66 1.79
CA ASP A 179 37.39 13.79 3.12
C ASP A 179 35.91 13.38 3.11
N LEU A 180 35.13 13.86 2.14
CA LEU A 180 33.73 13.45 1.95
C LEU A 180 33.60 11.95 1.70
N ASP A 181 34.48 11.35 0.89
CA ASP A 181 34.47 9.91 0.64
C ASP A 181 34.75 9.10 1.92
N ARG A 182 35.64 9.60 2.79
CA ARG A 182 35.89 8.98 4.11
C ARG A 182 34.68 9.13 5.04
N GLU A 183 34.07 10.31 5.10
CA GLU A 183 32.87 10.53 5.93
C GLU A 183 31.69 9.67 5.45
N LEU A 184 31.50 9.56 4.13
CA LEU A 184 30.49 8.68 3.54
C LEU A 184 30.78 7.21 3.82
N ALA A 185 32.04 6.77 3.75
CA ALA A 185 32.41 5.41 4.10
C ALA A 185 32.16 5.11 5.58
N LEU A 186 32.51 6.04 6.47
CA LEU A 186 32.28 5.90 7.91
C LEU A 186 30.79 5.84 8.24
N THR A 187 29.98 6.77 7.71
CA THR A 187 28.52 6.80 7.94
C THR A 187 27.82 5.57 7.37
N ARG A 188 28.25 5.07 6.21
CA ARG A 188 27.76 3.79 5.67
C ARG A 188 28.13 2.63 6.57
N ALA A 189 29.38 2.53 7.01
CA ALA A 189 29.81 1.46 7.90
C ALA A 189 29.08 1.47 9.25
N THR A 190 28.80 2.65 9.82
CA THR A 190 28.01 2.77 11.04
C THR A 190 26.56 2.36 10.81
N ALA A 191 25.93 2.81 9.72
CA ALA A 191 24.56 2.46 9.39
C ALA A 191 24.41 0.94 9.12
N GLU A 192 25.33 0.35 8.37
CA GLU A 192 25.36 -1.09 8.11
C GLU A 192 25.49 -1.89 9.41
N ARG A 193 26.36 -1.44 10.32
CA ARG A 193 26.51 -2.05 11.64
C ARG A 193 25.23 -1.95 12.47
N GLU A 194 24.61 -0.78 12.55
CA GLU A 194 23.37 -0.56 13.29
C GLU A 194 22.22 -1.42 12.73
N VAL A 195 22.10 -1.53 11.41
CA VAL A 195 21.11 -2.40 10.76
C VAL A 195 21.35 -3.87 11.11
N LEU A 196 22.61 -4.33 11.11
CA LEU A 196 22.95 -5.70 11.53
C LEU A 196 22.67 -5.94 13.02
N GLU A 197 23.01 -4.98 13.89
CA GLU A 197 22.72 -5.07 15.33
C GLU A 197 21.20 -5.13 15.58
N LEU A 198 20.41 -4.26 14.94
CA LEU A 198 18.94 -4.30 15.04
C LEU A 198 18.35 -5.60 14.48
N ARG A 199 18.86 -6.08 13.35
CA ARG A 199 18.40 -7.34 12.75
C ARG A 199 18.69 -8.54 13.66
N THR A 200 19.90 -8.63 14.20
CA THR A 200 20.27 -9.73 15.10
C THR A 200 19.48 -9.66 16.42
N ALA A 201 19.23 -8.46 16.96
CA ALA A 201 18.36 -8.28 18.12
C ALA A 201 16.92 -8.71 17.83
N ALA A 202 16.36 -8.32 16.68
CA ALA A 202 15.01 -8.72 16.28
C ALA A 202 14.89 -10.23 16.03
N GLU A 203 15.90 -10.85 15.42
CA GLU A 203 15.95 -12.32 15.23
C GLU A 203 16.05 -13.06 16.58
N ALA A 204 16.86 -12.55 17.53
CA ALA A 204 16.95 -13.10 18.88
C ALA A 204 15.63 -12.95 19.65
N GLU A 205 14.94 -11.81 19.53
CA GLU A 205 13.64 -11.61 20.15
C GLU A 205 12.55 -12.49 19.52
N ALA A 206 12.53 -12.61 18.20
CA ALA A 206 11.59 -13.49 17.50
C ALA A 206 11.80 -14.97 17.88
N THR A 207 13.04 -15.42 18.01
CA THR A 207 13.34 -16.79 18.48
C THR A 207 12.94 -17.00 19.93
N ARG A 208 13.20 -16.01 20.81
CA ARG A 208 12.73 -16.03 22.21
C ARG A 208 11.21 -16.14 22.29
N LEU A 209 10.46 -15.26 21.62
CA LEU A 209 9.00 -15.28 21.61
C LEU A 209 8.43 -16.57 21.03
N ARG A 210 9.04 -17.12 19.98
CA ARG A 210 8.64 -18.44 19.46
C ARG A 210 8.87 -19.55 20.49
N SER A 211 10.01 -19.55 21.18
CA SER A 211 10.29 -20.54 22.22
C SER A 211 9.30 -20.43 23.39
N GLU A 212 9.02 -19.21 23.86
CA GLU A 212 8.01 -18.94 24.89
C GLU A 212 6.63 -19.42 24.45
N ALA A 213 6.22 -19.12 23.21
CA ALA A 213 4.96 -19.59 22.65
C ALA A 213 4.88 -21.12 22.55
N THR A 214 5.97 -21.79 22.17
CA THR A 214 6.00 -23.27 22.13
C THR A 214 5.88 -23.90 23.52
N VAL A 215 6.51 -23.30 24.53
CA VAL A 215 6.41 -23.76 25.93
C VAL A 215 4.99 -23.57 26.43
N LEU A 216 4.41 -22.37 26.26
CA LEU A 216 3.02 -22.10 26.65
C LEU A 216 2.03 -23.02 25.93
N HIS A 217 2.26 -23.32 24.65
CA HIS A 217 1.42 -24.27 23.92
C HIS A 217 1.51 -25.68 24.48
N GLN A 218 2.72 -26.16 24.82
CA GLN A 218 2.92 -27.45 25.45
C GLN A 218 2.29 -27.51 26.85
N GLU A 219 2.43 -26.46 27.65
CA GLU A 219 1.81 -26.34 28.97
C GLU A 219 0.28 -26.37 28.86
N ALA A 220 -0.30 -25.59 27.94
CA ALA A 220 -1.74 -25.60 27.68
C ALA A 220 -2.21 -26.97 27.19
N HIS A 221 -1.46 -27.64 26.31
CA HIS A 221 -1.79 -28.98 25.84
C HIS A 221 -1.76 -30.00 26.99
N ASN A 222 -0.71 -30.00 27.81
CA ASN A 222 -0.59 -30.87 28.97
C ASN A 222 -1.71 -30.62 29.99
N ALA A 223 -2.07 -29.36 30.24
CA ALA A 223 -3.17 -29.00 31.12
C ALA A 223 -4.53 -29.49 30.59
N LEU A 224 -4.75 -29.41 29.27
CA LEU A 224 -5.95 -29.96 28.63
C LEU A 224 -6.01 -31.49 28.74
N GLU A 225 -4.90 -32.18 28.51
CA GLU A 225 -4.84 -33.64 28.66
C GLU A 225 -5.06 -34.07 30.12
N GLN A 226 -4.49 -33.35 31.09
CA GLN A 226 -4.76 -33.56 32.51
C GLN A 226 -6.24 -33.36 32.85
N ALA A 227 -6.83 -32.24 32.41
CA ALA A 227 -8.25 -31.95 32.64
C ALA A 227 -9.18 -33.00 31.99
N ARG A 228 -8.81 -33.52 30.81
CA ARG A 228 -9.52 -34.61 30.14
C ARG A 228 -9.44 -35.91 30.94
N ALA A 229 -8.24 -36.29 31.38
CA ALA A 229 -8.04 -37.50 32.18
C ALA A 229 -8.80 -37.42 33.51
N GLU A 230 -8.80 -36.27 34.19
CA GLU A 230 -9.59 -36.03 35.40
C GLU A 230 -11.10 -36.12 35.11
N ALA A 231 -11.57 -35.52 34.02
CA ALA A 231 -12.97 -35.62 33.62
C ALA A 231 -13.41 -37.06 33.30
N GLU A 232 -12.55 -37.84 32.64
CA GLU A 232 -12.78 -39.27 32.39
C GLU A 232 -12.82 -40.07 33.69
N GLN A 233 -11.90 -39.80 34.63
CA GLN A 233 -11.91 -40.44 35.95
C GLN A 233 -13.19 -40.13 36.72
N VAL A 234 -13.64 -38.87 36.72
CA VAL A 234 -14.90 -38.46 37.37
C VAL A 234 -16.08 -39.14 36.70
N ARG A 235 -16.13 -39.20 35.37
CA ARG A 235 -17.19 -39.91 34.62
C ARG A 235 -17.20 -41.40 34.94
N HIS A 236 -16.06 -42.06 34.88
CA HIS A 236 -15.95 -43.49 35.19
C HIS A 236 -16.40 -43.79 36.62
N ARG A 237 -15.96 -42.97 37.60
CA ARG A 237 -16.42 -43.09 38.98
C ARG A 237 -17.94 -42.92 39.09
N ALA A 238 -18.52 -41.92 38.44
CA ALA A 238 -19.96 -41.69 38.45
C ALA A 238 -20.73 -42.85 37.77
N GLU A 239 -20.19 -43.43 36.70
CA GLU A 239 -20.76 -44.61 36.05
C GLU A 239 -20.76 -45.84 36.96
N LEU A 240 -19.65 -46.08 37.67
CA LEU A 240 -19.56 -47.16 38.67
C LEU A 240 -20.55 -46.94 39.81
N GLU A 241 -20.59 -45.74 40.40
CA GLU A 241 -21.54 -45.39 41.47
C GLU A 241 -23.00 -45.54 41.00
N ALA A 242 -23.30 -45.14 39.75
CA ALA A 242 -24.62 -45.34 39.16
C ALA A 242 -24.93 -46.82 38.90
N ALA A 243 -23.96 -47.63 38.49
CA ALA A 243 -24.13 -49.07 38.30
C ALA A 243 -24.35 -49.79 39.64
N THR A 244 -23.57 -49.47 40.67
CA THR A 244 -23.77 -50.03 42.01
C THR A 244 -25.12 -49.65 42.58
N LEU A 245 -25.54 -48.39 42.43
CA LEU A 245 -26.85 -47.94 42.87
C LEU A 245 -27.98 -48.66 42.11
N ARG A 246 -27.84 -48.87 40.80
CA ARG A 246 -28.80 -49.66 40.01
C ARG A 246 -28.87 -51.10 40.50
N GLU A 247 -27.74 -51.75 40.73
CA GLU A 247 -27.70 -53.13 41.23
C GLU A 247 -28.32 -53.24 42.64
N GLU A 248 -28.03 -52.28 43.54
CA GLU A 248 -28.62 -52.21 44.87
C GLU A 248 -30.14 -51.98 44.82
N THR A 249 -30.61 -51.07 43.97
CA THR A 249 -32.04 -50.79 43.80
C THR A 249 -32.78 -51.96 43.15
N GLU A 250 -32.21 -52.61 42.14
CA GLU A 250 -32.76 -53.83 41.54
C GLU A 250 -32.80 -54.98 42.55
N ARG A 251 -31.74 -55.17 43.34
CA ARG A 251 -31.70 -56.18 44.41
C ARG A 251 -32.73 -55.89 45.49
N ALA A 252 -32.87 -54.63 45.93
CA ALA A 252 -33.87 -54.22 46.89
C ALA A 252 -35.31 -54.42 46.35
N ALA A 253 -35.55 -54.06 45.08
CA ALA A 253 -36.82 -54.30 44.41
C ALA A 253 -37.12 -55.80 44.29
N ALA A 254 -36.14 -56.63 43.92
CA ALA A 254 -36.30 -58.08 43.85
C ALA A 254 -36.58 -58.70 45.22
N ALA A 255 -35.90 -58.24 46.27
CA ALA A 255 -36.15 -58.66 47.66
C ALA A 255 -37.57 -58.29 48.11
N ALA A 256 -37.99 -57.04 47.88
CA ALA A 256 -39.35 -56.59 48.19
C ALA A 256 -40.42 -57.37 47.40
N HIS A 257 -40.17 -57.68 46.12
CA HIS A 257 -41.06 -58.53 45.33
C HIS A 257 -41.12 -59.97 45.84
N ALA A 258 -39.99 -60.55 46.28
CA ALA A 258 -39.95 -61.89 46.86
C ALA A 258 -40.70 -61.93 48.20
N GLU A 259 -40.53 -60.91 49.05
CA GLU A 259 -41.26 -60.75 50.31
C GLU A 259 -42.77 -60.59 50.06
N ALA A 260 -43.16 -59.71 49.12
CA ALA A 260 -44.55 -59.55 48.72
C ALA A 260 -45.15 -60.88 48.21
N ARG A 261 -44.42 -61.63 47.38
CA ARG A 261 -44.84 -62.96 46.93
C ARG A 261 -45.00 -63.93 48.09
N ALA A 262 -44.02 -64.02 48.99
CA ALA A 262 -44.08 -64.89 50.17
C ALA A 262 -45.26 -64.53 51.08
N ALA A 263 -45.55 -63.25 51.27
CA ALA A 263 -46.72 -62.78 52.01
C ALA A 263 -48.02 -63.17 51.30
N THR A 264 -48.10 -63.01 49.97
CA THR A 264 -49.29 -63.44 49.20
C THR A 264 -49.49 -64.95 49.21
N THR A 265 -48.43 -65.75 49.14
CA THR A 265 -48.55 -67.23 49.24
C THR A 265 -48.93 -67.65 50.64
N ALA A 266 -48.37 -67.04 51.68
CA ALA A 266 -48.75 -67.33 53.07
C ALA A 266 -50.22 -66.96 53.33
N LEU A 267 -50.69 -65.83 52.80
CA LEU A 267 -52.10 -65.46 52.84
C LEU A 267 -52.96 -66.45 52.06
N ALA A 268 -52.54 -66.87 50.86
CA ALA A 268 -53.24 -67.87 50.07
C ALA A 268 -53.35 -69.21 50.83
N GLU A 269 -52.26 -69.73 51.38
CA GLU A 269 -52.24 -70.94 52.22
C GLU A 269 -53.10 -70.79 53.48
N GLU A 270 -53.14 -69.61 54.10
CA GLU A 270 -54.02 -69.33 55.24
C GLU A 270 -55.48 -69.33 54.81
N THR A 271 -55.81 -68.73 53.66
CA THR A 271 -57.18 -68.75 53.12
C THR A 271 -57.60 -70.15 52.69
N GLU A 272 -56.69 -70.95 52.12
CA GLU A 272 -56.93 -72.36 51.78
C GLU A 272 -57.14 -73.19 53.04
N ARG A 273 -56.33 -72.99 54.10
CA ARG A 273 -56.55 -73.64 55.40
C ARG A 273 -57.91 -73.26 56.00
N ARG A 274 -58.27 -71.97 55.99
CA ARG A 274 -59.59 -71.52 56.45
C ARG A 274 -60.73 -72.12 55.61
N ALA A 275 -60.53 -72.24 54.30
CA ALA A 275 -61.50 -72.87 53.39
C ALA A 275 -61.62 -74.37 53.67
N ALA A 276 -60.52 -75.10 53.82
CA ALA A 276 -60.50 -76.52 54.16
C ALA A 276 -61.11 -76.79 55.55
N ASP A 277 -60.85 -75.94 56.54
CA ASP A 277 -61.48 -76.01 57.86
C ASP A 277 -63.00 -75.76 57.76
N ALA A 278 -63.43 -74.81 56.93
CA ALA A 278 -64.84 -74.56 56.67
C ALA A 278 -65.50 -75.75 55.94
N GLU A 279 -64.83 -76.34 54.95
CA GLU A 279 -65.26 -77.55 54.25
C GLU A 279 -65.34 -78.76 55.20
N ALA A 280 -64.39 -78.92 56.12
CA ALA A 280 -64.40 -79.98 57.12
C ALA A 280 -65.57 -79.81 58.11
N ARG A 281 -65.85 -78.57 58.55
CA ARG A 281 -67.04 -78.26 59.37
C ARG A 281 -68.33 -78.55 58.60
N LEU A 282 -68.39 -78.21 57.31
CA LEU A 282 -69.52 -78.54 56.45
C LEU A 282 -69.68 -80.06 56.31
N ALA A 283 -68.61 -80.81 56.06
CA ALA A 283 -68.62 -82.26 55.97
C ALA A 283 -69.06 -82.93 57.28
N GLU A 284 -68.60 -82.43 58.43
CA GLU A 284 -69.03 -82.91 59.76
C GLU A 284 -70.52 -82.61 60.00
N SER A 285 -70.99 -81.43 59.60
CA SER A 285 -72.42 -81.09 59.70
C SER A 285 -73.30 -81.98 58.81
N LEU A 286 -72.83 -82.29 57.59
CA LEU A 286 -73.49 -83.22 56.67
C LEU A 286 -73.49 -84.65 57.24
N GLY A 287 -72.36 -85.13 57.77
CA GLY A 287 -72.29 -86.43 58.44
C GLY A 287 -73.22 -86.54 59.65
N ARG A 288 -73.38 -85.47 60.44
CA ARG A 288 -74.41 -85.42 61.51
C ARG A 288 -75.82 -85.52 60.94
N THR A 289 -76.13 -84.82 59.84
CA THR A 289 -77.47 -84.92 59.21
C THR A 289 -77.74 -86.31 58.63
N GLU A 290 -76.74 -86.96 58.03
CA GLU A 290 -76.85 -88.34 57.55
C GLU A 290 -77.09 -89.33 58.70
N SER A 291 -76.40 -89.17 59.84
CA SER A 291 -76.65 -89.97 61.04
C SER A 291 -78.08 -89.80 61.56
N VAL A 292 -78.58 -88.56 61.62
CA VAL A 292 -79.97 -88.29 62.05
C VAL A 292 -80.98 -88.94 61.10
N LEU A 293 -80.73 -88.91 59.78
CA LEU A 293 -81.57 -89.58 58.80
C LEU A 293 -81.52 -91.11 58.95
N ALA A 294 -80.34 -91.70 59.14
CA ALA A 294 -80.18 -93.14 59.37
C ALA A 294 -80.87 -93.59 60.66
N ASP A 295 -80.80 -92.80 61.74
CA ASP A 295 -81.51 -93.06 63.00
C ASP A 295 -83.03 -92.96 62.83
N ALA A 296 -83.50 -91.99 62.03
CA ALA A 296 -84.91 -91.84 61.68
C ALA A 296 -85.43 -93.02 60.84
N ASP A 297 -84.66 -93.49 59.84
CA ASP A 297 -85.00 -94.66 59.03
C ASP A 297 -85.01 -95.94 59.87
N ALA A 298 -84.05 -96.12 60.79
CA ALA A 298 -84.04 -97.24 61.72
C ALA A 298 -85.23 -97.20 62.69
N ALA A 299 -85.67 -96.01 63.12
CA ALA A 299 -86.86 -95.84 63.94
C ALA A 299 -88.15 -96.16 63.13
N ALA A 300 -88.19 -95.78 61.85
CA ALA A 300 -89.29 -96.13 60.95
C ALA A 300 -89.38 -97.64 60.72
N ALA A 301 -88.25 -98.32 60.50
CA ALA A 301 -88.19 -99.77 60.34
C ALA A 301 -88.70 -100.53 61.58
N ARG A 302 -88.30 -100.09 62.79
CA ARG A 302 -88.80 -100.67 64.05
C ARG A 302 -90.32 -100.55 64.21
N ARG A 303 -90.93 -99.44 63.78
CA ARG A 303 -92.39 -99.26 63.81
C ARG A 303 -93.13 -100.20 62.84
N VAL A 304 -92.56 -100.44 61.66
CA VAL A 304 -93.18 -101.33 60.65
C VAL A 304 -93.19 -102.78 61.14
N GLU A 305 -92.11 -103.22 61.79
CA GLU A 305 -92.01 -104.59 62.28
C GLU A 305 -92.96 -104.85 63.47
N GLN A 306 -93.08 -103.89 64.39
CA GLN A 306 -94.04 -103.97 65.50
C GLN A 306 -95.50 -104.06 65.01
N ALA A 307 -95.85 -103.34 63.95
CA ALA A 307 -97.19 -103.42 63.33
C ALA A 307 -97.46 -104.76 62.61
N ARG A 308 -96.41 -105.46 62.14
CA ARG A 308 -96.55 -106.80 61.53
C ARG A 308 -96.82 -107.86 62.59
N GLU A 309 -96.11 -107.83 63.71
CA GLU A 309 -96.31 -108.77 64.82
C GLU A 309 -97.73 -108.68 65.40
N GLU A 310 -98.27 -107.46 65.55
CA GLU A 310 -99.65 -107.22 65.96
C GLU A 310 -100.68 -107.78 64.94
N ALA A 311 -100.41 -107.63 63.64
CA ALA A 311 -101.28 -108.18 62.59
C ALA A 311 -101.26 -109.72 62.53
N GLU A 312 -100.10 -110.34 62.81
CA GLU A 312 -99.96 -111.79 62.88
C GLU A 312 -100.71 -112.39 64.08
N GLN A 313 -100.73 -111.71 65.24
CA GLN A 313 -101.54 -112.12 66.39
C GLN A 313 -103.04 -112.15 66.07
N VAL A 314 -103.57 -111.12 65.39
CA VAL A 314 -105.00 -111.05 65.03
C VAL A 314 -105.40 -112.15 64.04
N LEU A 315 -104.51 -112.52 63.10
CA LEU A 315 -104.77 -113.61 62.15
C LEU A 315 -104.73 -114.99 62.81
N ALA A 316 -103.94 -115.18 63.87
CA ALA A 316 -103.90 -116.44 64.61
C ALA A 316 -105.18 -116.67 65.42
N GLU A 317 -105.71 -115.63 66.07
CA GLU A 317 -106.97 -115.68 66.84
C GLU A 317 -108.19 -116.01 65.95
N ALA A 318 -108.30 -115.36 64.79
CA ALA A 318 -109.41 -115.60 63.85
C ALA A 318 -109.45 -117.04 63.29
N ARG A 319 -108.29 -117.67 63.09
CA ARG A 319 -108.21 -119.07 62.62
C ARG A 319 -108.66 -120.06 63.69
N ALA A 320 -108.28 -119.84 64.95
CA ALA A 320 -108.69 -120.69 66.08
C ALA A 320 -110.21 -120.68 66.31
N GLU A 321 -110.86 -119.52 66.11
CA GLU A 321 -112.31 -119.37 66.25
C GLU A 321 -113.09 -120.06 65.11
N SER A 322 -112.56 -119.99 63.88
CA SER A 322 -113.12 -120.66 62.69
C SER A 322 -113.14 -122.18 62.83
N GLU A 323 -112.05 -122.77 63.34
CA GLU A 323 -111.95 -124.22 63.54
C GLU A 323 -112.91 -124.75 64.62
N ARG A 324 -113.30 -123.90 65.58
CA ARG A 324 -114.26 -124.27 66.63
C ARG A 324 -115.68 -124.42 66.06
N LEU A 325 -116.09 -123.48 65.21
CA LEU A 325 -117.42 -123.48 64.56
C LEU A 325 -117.62 -124.67 63.61
N LEU A 326 -116.57 -125.09 62.89
CA LEU A 326 -116.65 -126.22 61.97
C LEU A 326 -116.86 -127.56 62.69
N ARG A 327 -116.32 -127.74 63.91
CA ARG A 327 -116.50 -128.97 64.69
C ARG A 327 -117.92 -129.10 65.23
N GLU A 328 -118.52 -128.02 65.73
CA GLU A 328 -119.89 -128.04 66.26
C GLU A 328 -120.93 -128.37 65.16
N ALA A 329 -120.74 -127.86 63.94
CA ALA A 329 -121.64 -128.15 62.81
C ALA A 329 -121.60 -129.63 62.37
N ALA A 330 -120.43 -130.27 62.43
CA ALA A 330 -120.25 -131.68 62.05
C ALA A 330 -120.97 -132.64 63.02
N GLU A 331 -120.98 -132.33 64.32
CA GLU A 331 -121.63 -133.16 65.33
C GLU A 331 -123.17 -133.04 65.32
N ALA A 332 -123.71 -131.90 64.87
CA ALA A 332 -125.16 -131.71 64.72
C ALA A 332 -125.75 -132.52 63.55
N ALA A 333 -125.07 -132.55 62.40
CA ALA A 333 -125.53 -133.28 61.21
C ALA A 333 -125.55 -134.81 61.40
N GLN A 334 -124.75 -135.34 62.32
CA GLN A 334 -124.70 -136.76 62.61
C GLN A 334 -125.92 -137.24 63.40
N ARG A 335 -126.42 -136.42 64.35
CA ARG A 335 -127.58 -136.78 65.21
C ARG A 335 -128.90 -136.84 64.44
N GLU A 336 -129.02 -136.04 63.39
CA GLU A 336 -130.21 -135.95 62.54
C GLU A 336 -130.36 -137.15 61.59
N ARG A 337 -129.22 -137.77 61.21
CA ARG A 337 -129.22 -138.99 60.38
C ARG A 337 -129.69 -140.22 61.13
N ASP A 338 -129.34 -140.33 62.40
CA ASP A 338 -129.66 -141.50 63.21
C ASP A 338 -131.17 -141.55 63.58
N THR A 339 -131.78 -140.38 63.76
CA THR A 339 -133.23 -140.26 64.04
C THR A 339 -134.10 -140.60 62.83
N LEU A 340 -133.69 -140.16 61.63
CA LEU A 340 -134.39 -140.50 60.38
C LEU A 340 -134.31 -141.99 60.03
N ALA A 341 -133.30 -142.71 60.53
CA ALA A 341 -133.14 -144.14 60.29
C ALA A 341 -134.16 -145.00 61.07
N GLU A 342 -134.61 -144.56 62.26
CA GLU A 342 -135.58 -145.29 63.07
C GLU A 342 -137.03 -145.15 62.55
N GLU A 343 -137.39 -143.97 62.04
CA GLU A 343 -138.75 -143.70 61.52
C GLU A 343 -139.11 -144.50 60.26
N ILE A 344 -138.11 -144.87 59.45
CA ILE A 344 -138.31 -145.67 58.23
C ILE A 344 -138.70 -147.12 58.57
N ALA A 345 -138.28 -147.64 59.72
CA ALA A 345 -138.58 -149.02 60.11
C ALA A 345 -140.05 -149.21 60.50
N ASP A 346 -140.64 -148.26 61.22
CA ASP A 346 -142.02 -148.37 61.73
C ASP A 346 -143.10 -148.23 60.65
N LEU A 347 -142.85 -147.44 59.60
CA LEU A 347 -143.79 -147.26 58.49
C LEU A 347 -143.93 -148.50 57.59
N SER A 348 -142.93 -149.37 57.54
CA SER A 348 -143.00 -150.62 56.77
C SER A 348 -144.00 -151.61 57.36
N ARG A 349 -144.21 -151.56 58.68
CA ARG A 349 -145.04 -152.49 59.45
C ARG A 349 -146.53 -152.19 59.34
N GLN A 350 -146.89 -150.91 59.16
CA GLN A 350 -148.28 -150.47 59.00
C GLN A 350 -148.86 -150.76 57.60
N ARG A 351 -148.02 -151.10 56.62
CA ARG A 351 -148.46 -151.28 55.23
C ARG A 351 -149.08 -152.66 54.94
N GLU A 352 -148.85 -153.67 55.77
CA GLU A 352 -149.41 -155.01 55.52
C GLU A 352 -150.86 -155.16 55.99
N ASP A 353 -151.25 -154.51 57.08
CA ASP A 353 -152.57 -154.72 57.71
C ASP A 353 -153.76 -154.09 56.93
N ILE A 354 -153.51 -153.12 56.04
CA ILE A 354 -154.59 -152.36 55.37
C ILE A 354 -155.07 -153.01 54.05
N THR A 355 -154.31 -153.93 53.46
CA THR A 355 -154.66 -154.52 52.15
C THR A 355 -155.89 -155.45 52.20
N THR A 356 -156.19 -156.04 53.37
CA THR A 356 -157.19 -157.11 53.55
C THR A 356 -158.67 -156.68 53.48
N TYR A 357 -159.00 -155.63 54.22
CA TYR A 357 -160.39 -155.38 54.65
C TYR A 357 -161.24 -154.59 53.63
N LEU A 358 -160.65 -154.02 52.57
CA LEU A 358 -161.38 -153.15 51.64
C LEU A 358 -161.92 -153.83 50.36
N ASN A 359 -161.87 -155.16 50.25
CA ASN A 359 -162.40 -155.87 49.07
C ASN A 359 -163.64 -156.76 49.32
N GLU A 360 -164.15 -156.82 50.55
CA GLU A 360 -165.50 -157.33 50.80
C GLU A 360 -166.50 -156.19 50.66
N LEU A 361 -167.32 -156.27 49.61
CA LEU A 361 -168.45 -155.40 49.30
C LEU A 361 -168.01 -153.98 48.91
N ARG A 362 -167.29 -153.87 47.79
CA ARG A 362 -167.93 -153.80 46.45
C ARG A 362 -169.35 -153.30 46.54
N GLY A 363 -169.50 -152.08 46.01
CA GLY A 363 -170.61 -151.81 45.13
C GLY A 363 -171.93 -151.70 45.85
N VAL A 364 -172.44 -150.49 45.89
CA VAL A 364 -173.41 -150.11 44.86
C VAL A 364 -173.46 -148.60 44.98
N LEU A 365 -172.81 -147.97 44.02
CA LEU A 365 -173.49 -147.51 42.82
C LEU A 365 -173.88 -146.06 43.09
N ALA A 366 -172.91 -145.20 42.78
CA ALA A 366 -173.15 -143.88 42.21
C ALA A 366 -174.13 -142.97 42.97
N THR A 367 -174.14 -143.01 44.31
CA THR A 367 -175.01 -142.16 45.11
C THR A 367 -174.22 -141.29 46.07
N ARG A 368 -174.44 -139.99 45.90
CA ARG A 368 -174.10 -138.85 46.77
C ARG A 368 -172.61 -138.49 46.83
N THR A 369 -172.32 -137.26 46.43
CA THR A 369 -171.16 -136.55 46.98
C THR A 369 -171.47 -135.05 47.17
N PRO A 370 -171.76 -134.62 48.40
CA PRO A 370 -171.82 -133.22 48.84
C PRO A 370 -170.39 -132.70 49.07
N ALA A 371 -170.10 -131.40 49.09
CA ALA A 371 -170.30 -130.45 50.19
C ALA A 371 -169.75 -130.88 51.58
N ALA A 372 -168.84 -130.03 52.09
CA ALA A 372 -168.58 -129.64 53.48
C ALA A 372 -167.57 -130.40 54.39
N SER A 373 -166.88 -129.56 55.20
CA SER A 373 -166.05 -129.75 56.42
C SER A 373 -164.63 -130.34 56.27
N ALA A 374 -163.58 -129.91 57.01
CA ALA A 374 -163.39 -128.89 58.04
C ALA A 374 -161.86 -128.71 58.35
N GLN A 375 -161.44 -127.49 58.74
CA GLN A 375 -160.51 -127.02 59.83
C GLN A 375 -159.34 -127.89 60.39
N PRO A 376 -158.39 -127.34 61.21
CA PRO A 376 -157.84 -125.96 61.32
C PRO A 376 -156.29 -125.84 61.61
N GLN A 377 -155.80 -124.58 61.63
CA GLN A 377 -154.72 -123.94 62.45
C GLN A 377 -153.19 -124.09 62.16
N GLU A 378 -152.57 -122.89 61.97
CA GLU A 378 -151.32 -122.34 62.58
C GLU A 378 -149.92 -122.96 62.35
N PRO A 379 -148.81 -122.22 62.58
CA PRO A 379 -148.51 -120.84 62.15
C PRO A 379 -147.04 -120.66 61.65
N SER A 380 -146.72 -119.48 61.12
CA SER A 380 -145.36 -119.00 60.84
C SER A 380 -145.30 -117.50 61.15
N ASP A 381 -144.43 -117.05 62.05
CA ASP A 381 -144.13 -115.62 62.23
C ASP A 381 -142.86 -115.32 63.06
N GLY A 382 -142.30 -114.13 62.81
CA GLY A 382 -141.27 -113.42 63.63
C GLY A 382 -140.00 -113.09 62.84
N ALA A 383 -139.75 -111.90 62.24
CA ALA A 383 -139.73 -110.52 62.78
C ALA A 383 -138.60 -110.33 63.83
N ALA A 384 -137.82 -109.25 63.97
CA ALA A 384 -137.78 -107.87 63.48
C ALA A 384 -136.33 -107.32 63.77
N ALA A 385 -135.76 -106.39 63.00
CA ALA A 385 -135.69 -104.93 63.24
C ALA A 385 -134.51 -104.40 64.11
N ASP A 386 -134.20 -103.12 63.85
CA ASP A 386 -133.43 -102.12 64.60
C ASP A 386 -131.90 -102.04 64.41
N LEU A 387 -131.22 -100.88 64.52
CA LEU A 387 -131.49 -99.44 64.34
C LEU A 387 -130.14 -98.76 64.68
N ALA A 388 -129.89 -97.58 64.10
CA ALA A 388 -129.26 -96.43 64.76
C ALA A 388 -127.75 -96.38 65.10
N ALA A 389 -127.17 -95.29 64.57
CA ALA A 389 -126.51 -94.21 65.31
C ALA A 389 -125.01 -94.27 65.62
N ALA A 390 -124.31 -93.36 64.93
CA ALA A 390 -123.65 -92.19 65.49
C ALA A 390 -122.28 -92.31 66.19
N ARG A 391 -121.58 -91.16 66.07
CA ARG A 391 -120.38 -90.66 66.76
C ARG A 391 -119.07 -90.92 66.03
N ALA A 392 -118.10 -90.01 65.96
CA ALA A 392 -117.93 -88.61 66.36
C ALA A 392 -116.55 -88.22 65.76
N ASP A 393 -116.42 -87.14 65.00
CA ASP A 393 -116.05 -85.78 65.45
C ASP A 393 -114.59 -85.58 65.92
N VAL A 394 -114.10 -84.36 65.60
CA VAL A 394 -112.91 -83.61 66.08
C VAL A 394 -111.60 -83.85 65.30
N ALA A 395 -111.14 -82.92 64.45
CA ALA A 395 -110.51 -81.59 64.71
C ALA A 395 -109.11 -81.73 65.39
N ALA A 396 -108.15 -80.82 65.38
CA ALA A 396 -107.96 -79.42 65.01
C ALA A 396 -106.40 -79.24 64.96
N ALA A 397 -105.82 -78.43 64.08
CA ALA A 397 -105.32 -77.06 64.36
C ALA A 397 -104.11 -76.91 65.33
N GLY A 398 -103.24 -75.95 64.99
CA GLY A 398 -102.24 -75.31 65.87
C GLY A 398 -100.80 -75.68 65.49
N LEU A 399 -99.98 -74.88 64.81
CA LEU A 399 -99.77 -73.42 64.80
C LEU A 399 -99.28 -72.88 66.16
N ALA A 400 -98.19 -72.10 66.09
CA ALA A 400 -97.60 -71.18 67.07
C ALA A 400 -96.26 -71.66 67.65
N ALA A 401 -95.24 -70.84 67.89
CA ALA A 401 -94.94 -69.43 67.58
C ALA A 401 -93.58 -69.13 68.25
N ALA A 402 -92.97 -68.02 67.85
CA ALA A 402 -92.16 -67.12 68.71
C ALA A 402 -90.79 -67.65 69.19
N GLN A 403 -89.71 -66.87 69.31
CA GLN A 403 -89.47 -65.42 69.28
C GLN A 403 -87.94 -65.20 69.40
N ALA A 404 -87.46 -64.02 68.95
CA ALA A 404 -86.52 -63.05 69.58
C ALA A 404 -85.21 -63.57 70.26
N ASP A 405 -84.09 -62.85 70.39
CA ASP A 405 -83.62 -61.46 70.27
C ASP A 405 -82.06 -61.56 70.32
N VAL A 406 -81.25 -60.80 69.57
CA VAL A 406 -80.54 -59.53 69.93
C VAL A 406 -79.58 -59.70 71.14
N VAL A 407 -78.28 -59.31 71.12
CA VAL A 407 -77.71 -57.94 71.31
C VAL A 407 -76.15 -57.96 71.23
N ALA A 408 -75.58 -56.94 70.55
CA ALA A 408 -74.36 -56.06 70.74
C ALA A 408 -73.07 -56.54 71.48
N ALA A 409 -71.87 -55.94 71.36
CA ALA A 409 -71.39 -54.56 71.04
C ALA A 409 -69.91 -54.60 70.54
N GLY A 410 -69.41 -53.73 69.66
CA GLY A 410 -68.77 -52.39 69.90
C GLY A 410 -67.22 -52.48 69.74
N HIS A 411 -66.39 -51.57 69.19
CA HIS A 411 -66.38 -50.12 68.95
C HIS A 411 -65.35 -49.73 67.85
N ASP A 412 -65.63 -48.61 67.14
CA ASP A 412 -64.79 -47.46 66.66
C ASP A 412 -63.44 -47.67 65.92
N ASP A 413 -62.96 -46.81 65.00
CA ASP A 413 -63.20 -45.40 64.70
C ASP A 413 -62.81 -45.06 63.23
N ALA A 414 -63.33 -43.95 62.70
CA ALA A 414 -63.13 -43.42 61.36
C ALA A 414 -62.14 -42.24 61.33
N GLY A 415 -61.46 -42.02 60.19
CA GLY A 415 -60.64 -40.83 59.95
C GLY A 415 -60.39 -40.58 58.47
N ALA A 416 -60.96 -39.50 57.95
CA ALA A 416 -61.07 -39.10 56.55
C ALA A 416 -59.84 -38.28 56.03
N PRO A 417 -59.79 -37.93 54.72
CA PRO A 417 -58.62 -37.44 53.98
C PRO A 417 -58.70 -35.94 53.59
N ASP A 418 -57.56 -35.33 53.22
CA ASP A 418 -57.37 -34.13 52.34
C ASP A 418 -55.89 -33.69 52.46
N ALA A 419 -55.20 -32.92 51.61
CA ALA A 419 -55.52 -32.17 50.40
C ALA A 419 -54.19 -31.85 49.69
N THR A 420 -54.30 -31.72 48.37
CA THR A 420 -53.63 -30.78 47.44
C THR A 420 -53.20 -29.42 48.02
N ASP A 421 -52.03 -28.91 47.60
CA ASP A 421 -51.77 -27.55 47.04
C ASP A 421 -50.26 -27.50 46.68
N VAL A 422 -49.77 -27.31 45.45
CA VAL A 422 -49.83 -26.12 44.56
C VAL A 422 -49.52 -24.81 45.27
N THR A 423 -48.44 -24.16 44.86
CA THR A 423 -48.29 -22.72 44.52
C THR A 423 -46.79 -22.43 44.41
N ALA A 424 -46.33 -22.03 43.21
CA ALA A 424 -46.14 -20.64 42.78
C ALA A 424 -44.90 -20.01 43.46
N ALA A 425 -44.04 -19.25 42.82
CA ALA A 425 -44.15 -18.41 41.64
C ALA A 425 -42.70 -18.08 41.19
N GLU A 426 -42.47 -17.89 39.88
CA GLU A 426 -41.97 -16.62 39.29
C GLU A 426 -40.51 -16.25 39.66
N GLY A 427 -39.60 -15.92 38.75
CA GLY A 427 -39.70 -15.60 37.33
C GLY A 427 -38.35 -15.07 36.83
N GLU A 428 -38.31 -14.81 35.53
CA GLU A 428 -37.33 -13.99 34.78
C GLU A 428 -35.91 -14.57 34.60
N VAL A 429 -35.54 -15.11 33.44
CA VAL A 429 -35.39 -14.51 32.08
C VAL A 429 -34.29 -13.45 32.03
N HIS A 430 -33.09 -13.83 31.58
CA HIS A 430 -32.53 -13.21 30.38
C HIS A 430 -31.56 -14.14 29.63
N VAL A 431 -31.88 -14.30 28.36
CA VAL A 431 -31.20 -15.05 27.29
C VAL A 431 -30.33 -14.07 26.52
N GLY A 432 -29.20 -14.51 25.99
CA GLY A 432 -28.48 -13.71 25.00
C GLY A 432 -27.10 -14.20 24.62
N THR A 433 -26.97 -15.47 24.27
CA THR A 433 -25.79 -16.06 23.63
C THR A 433 -25.89 -15.90 22.12
N THR A 434 -24.81 -15.52 21.43
CA THR A 434 -24.54 -15.93 20.04
C THR A 434 -23.03 -16.08 19.81
N PRO A 435 -22.57 -17.18 19.15
CA PRO A 435 -21.20 -17.41 18.74
C PRO A 435 -20.95 -17.13 17.24
N GLN A 436 -19.67 -17.19 16.86
CA GLN A 436 -19.11 -17.15 15.49
C GLN A 436 -19.63 -18.32 14.61
N ASP A 437 -19.65 -18.19 13.27
CA ASP A 437 -18.56 -18.64 12.37
C ASP A 437 -18.91 -18.69 10.84
N VAL A 438 -17.87 -18.59 9.99
CA VAL A 438 -17.64 -19.22 8.64
C VAL A 438 -17.98 -18.52 7.28
N VAL A 439 -16.89 -18.13 6.57
CA VAL A 439 -16.38 -18.40 5.18
C VAL A 439 -17.23 -18.17 3.90
N GLU A 440 -16.68 -17.43 2.90
CA GLU A 440 -16.37 -17.88 1.50
C GLU A 440 -15.69 -16.81 0.60
N ASP A 441 -14.90 -17.32 -0.36
CA ASP A 441 -13.97 -16.72 -1.34
C ASP A 441 -14.57 -15.83 -2.45
N GLU A 442 -13.76 -14.96 -3.08
CA GLU A 442 -13.35 -15.03 -4.50
C GLU A 442 -12.52 -13.81 -4.98
N ASP A 443 -11.85 -14.01 -6.12
CA ASP A 443 -10.57 -13.48 -6.60
C ASP A 443 -10.70 -12.40 -7.73
N ALA A 444 -9.55 -11.81 -8.11
CA ALA A 444 -9.18 -11.22 -9.42
C ALA A 444 -9.31 -9.69 -9.75
N ALA A 445 -8.12 -9.05 -9.77
CA ALA A 445 -7.43 -8.39 -10.91
C ALA A 445 -7.87 -7.02 -11.52
N ALA A 446 -6.94 -6.04 -11.48
CA ALA A 446 -6.43 -5.17 -12.59
C ALA A 446 -5.67 -3.95 -12.01
N ALA A 447 -4.34 -3.86 -12.14
CA ALA A 447 -3.57 -3.17 -13.20
C ALA A 447 -3.15 -1.72 -12.84
N GLU A 448 -1.86 -1.57 -12.51
CA GLU A 448 -0.99 -0.35 -12.61
C GLU A 448 -0.74 0.04 -14.10
N PRO A 449 -0.03 1.14 -14.51
CA PRO A 449 1.10 1.85 -13.83
C PRO A 449 1.21 3.41 -14.04
N ASP A 450 1.89 4.16 -13.17
CA ASP A 450 3.26 4.73 -13.25
C ASP A 450 3.41 6.02 -14.11
N GLU A 451 3.87 7.13 -13.49
CA GLU A 451 4.31 8.37 -14.15
C GLU A 451 5.63 8.85 -13.54
N LEU A 452 6.70 8.86 -14.35
CA LEU A 452 7.96 9.56 -14.13
C LEU A 452 8.54 10.04 -15.48
N ALA A 453 9.23 11.20 -15.42
CA ALA A 453 10.07 11.88 -16.42
C ALA A 453 9.33 12.66 -17.54
N GLY A 454 9.75 13.86 -17.96
CA GLY A 454 10.91 14.70 -17.64
C GLY A 454 10.80 16.01 -18.44
N ASP A 455 11.70 16.97 -18.24
CA ASP A 455 12.04 17.99 -19.24
C ASP A 455 13.39 18.64 -18.85
N ASP A 456 14.44 18.20 -19.54
CA ASP A 456 15.72 18.88 -19.72
C ASP A 456 16.00 18.76 -21.23
N GLU A 457 16.16 19.88 -21.95
CA GLU A 457 16.87 19.86 -23.22
C GLU A 457 17.54 21.20 -23.54
N GLU A 458 18.81 21.09 -23.92
CA GLU A 458 19.74 22.14 -24.32
C GLU A 458 20.09 22.00 -25.82
N THR A 459 20.11 23.13 -26.52
CA THR A 459 20.87 23.44 -27.77
C THR A 459 20.48 22.83 -29.13
N THR A 460 20.27 23.70 -30.12
CA THR A 460 21.17 23.98 -31.29
C THR A 460 20.37 24.60 -32.46
N GLY A 461 20.99 25.48 -33.27
CA GLY A 461 20.56 25.69 -34.66
C GLY A 461 20.37 27.14 -35.15
N THR A 462 21.48 27.72 -35.60
CA THR A 462 21.72 28.83 -36.54
C THR A 462 20.70 29.06 -37.68
N ASP A 463 20.33 30.33 -37.96
CA ASP A 463 20.41 30.93 -39.31
C ASP A 463 20.34 32.50 -39.28
N PRO A 464 20.91 33.21 -40.29
CA PRO A 464 21.32 34.61 -40.20
C PRO A 464 20.35 35.60 -40.88
N GLY A 465 20.44 36.89 -40.51
CA GLY A 465 19.65 37.95 -41.13
C GLY A 465 20.20 39.35 -40.88
N SER A 466 20.90 39.88 -41.88
CA SER A 466 21.45 41.24 -42.01
C SER A 466 20.41 42.36 -41.84
N ALA A 467 20.75 43.43 -41.11
CA ALA A 467 20.47 44.81 -41.51
C ALA A 467 21.30 45.80 -40.67
N ALA A 468 21.82 46.82 -41.35
CA ALA A 468 22.76 47.84 -40.89
C ALA A 468 22.08 49.14 -40.43
N ALA A 469 22.91 50.05 -39.89
CA ALA A 469 22.69 51.46 -39.52
C ALA A 469 21.87 51.68 -38.23
N ASP A 470 22.23 52.56 -37.29
CA ASP A 470 22.66 53.95 -37.51
C ASP A 470 23.42 54.53 -36.30
N GLU A 471 24.13 55.63 -36.56
CA GLU A 471 25.02 56.43 -35.71
C GLU A 471 24.39 57.05 -34.44
N ALA A 472 25.19 57.25 -33.39
CA ALA A 472 25.30 58.55 -32.70
C ALA A 472 26.43 58.55 -31.65
N ALA A 473 27.44 59.37 -31.91
CA ALA A 473 28.51 59.73 -31.00
C ALA A 473 28.05 60.78 -29.97
N ALA A 474 28.58 60.71 -28.74
CA ALA A 474 28.70 61.88 -27.86
C ALA A 474 29.90 61.71 -26.91
N HIS A 475 30.96 62.44 -27.23
CA HIS A 475 32.08 62.77 -26.34
C HIS A 475 31.65 63.81 -25.29
N ALA A 476 32.08 63.65 -24.05
CA ALA A 476 32.36 64.76 -23.14
C ALA A 476 33.52 64.39 -22.20
N GLY A 477 34.59 65.18 -22.26
CA GLY A 477 35.85 64.98 -21.54
C GLY A 477 35.86 65.48 -20.09
N PRO A 478 37.04 65.40 -19.43
CA PRO A 478 37.19 65.42 -17.97
C PRO A 478 37.54 66.81 -17.42
N ALA A 479 37.40 67.01 -16.10
CA ALA A 479 37.93 68.18 -15.41
C ALA A 479 38.69 67.82 -14.11
N PRO A 480 39.74 68.59 -13.73
CA PRO A 480 40.77 68.20 -12.77
C PRO A 480 40.62 68.86 -11.39
N GLY A 481 41.42 68.40 -10.43
CA GLY A 481 41.43 68.87 -9.04
C GLY A 481 42.25 70.14 -8.76
N ALA A 482 42.03 70.68 -7.55
CA ALA A 482 42.90 71.56 -6.77
C ALA A 482 42.23 71.70 -5.37
N THR A 483 42.80 71.08 -4.32
CA THR A 483 43.52 71.74 -3.21
C THR A 483 42.77 72.91 -2.55
N ASP A 484 42.25 72.70 -1.33
CA ASP A 484 42.38 73.68 -0.25
C ASP A 484 42.12 73.04 1.14
N GLU A 485 43.14 73.06 1.98
CA GLU A 485 43.09 72.94 3.45
C GLU A 485 43.58 74.29 3.97
N PRO A 486 43.08 74.85 5.10
CA PRO A 486 43.59 74.38 6.40
C PRO A 486 42.72 74.58 7.67
N ARG A 487 43.03 73.73 8.67
CA ARG A 487 43.20 73.95 10.13
C ARG A 487 42.13 74.63 11.02
N THR A 488 41.78 73.91 12.10
CA THR A 488 41.80 74.32 13.54
C THR A 488 41.69 73.04 14.40
N GLU A 489 42.77 72.52 15.00
CA GLU A 489 43.24 72.70 16.40
C GLU A 489 42.17 72.65 17.50
N VAL A 490 42.19 71.61 18.37
CA VAL A 490 42.25 71.70 19.86
C VAL A 490 42.82 70.39 20.47
N MET A 491 43.96 70.54 21.17
CA MET A 491 44.49 69.91 22.43
C MET A 491 43.82 68.63 23.00
N ASP A 492 44.50 67.69 23.68
CA ASP A 492 45.75 67.74 24.45
C ASP A 492 46.27 66.32 24.79
N ALA A 493 47.61 66.21 24.89
CA ALA A 493 48.42 65.52 25.92
C ALA A 493 48.06 64.09 26.44
N VAL A 494 49.00 63.18 26.77
CA VAL A 494 50.47 63.19 26.85
C VAL A 494 50.95 61.73 27.00
N SER A 495 52.13 61.50 26.45
CA SER A 495 53.14 60.44 26.56
C SER A 495 53.16 59.51 27.79
N GLY A 496 53.75 58.32 27.61
CA GLY A 496 54.43 57.65 28.73
C GLY A 496 54.73 56.16 28.56
N GLU A 497 55.67 55.83 27.69
CA GLU A 497 56.35 54.55 27.59
C GLU A 497 57.12 54.18 28.88
N THR A 498 57.29 52.87 29.14
CA THR A 498 58.50 52.15 29.66
C THR A 498 58.22 51.11 30.76
N ALA A 499 58.14 49.84 30.34
CA ALA A 499 58.95 48.68 30.73
C ALA A 499 59.20 48.26 32.23
N VAL A 500 59.01 46.94 32.46
CA VAL A 500 59.89 45.98 33.20
C VAL A 500 59.54 45.55 34.65
N MET A 501 59.08 44.28 34.74
CA MET A 501 59.37 43.19 35.74
C MET A 501 58.75 43.22 37.16
N PRO A 502 58.75 42.11 37.94
CA PRO A 502 58.36 40.71 37.64
C PRO A 502 57.53 40.04 38.78
N ALA A 503 57.08 38.82 38.50
CA ALA A 503 56.78 37.66 39.37
C ALA A 503 56.51 37.85 40.88
N VAL A 504 55.33 37.37 41.33
CA VAL A 504 55.14 36.78 42.66
C VAL A 504 54.28 35.50 42.51
N GLU A 505 54.86 34.40 42.97
CA GLU A 505 54.24 33.09 43.24
C GLU A 505 53.33 33.15 44.47
N ASP A 506 52.26 32.37 44.49
CA ASP A 506 51.85 31.51 45.63
C ASP A 506 50.65 30.66 45.17
N GLU A 507 50.83 29.34 44.99
CA GLU A 507 50.52 28.28 45.97
C GLU A 507 49.04 28.21 46.38
N ARG A 508 48.31 27.10 46.47
CA ARG A 508 48.49 25.66 46.22
C ARG A 508 47.11 25.05 46.51
N ARG A 509 46.62 24.11 45.69
CA ARG A 509 45.90 22.91 46.15
C ARG A 509 45.68 21.92 45.03
#